data_AF-A0A653X1U0-F1
#
_entry.id   AF-A0A653X1U0-F1
#
_cell.length_a   1.000
_cell.length_b   1.000
_cell.length_c   1.000
_cell.angle_alpha   90.00
_cell.angle_beta   90.00
_cell.angle_gamma   90.00
#
_symmetry.space_group_name_H-M   'P 1'
#
loop_
_entity.id
_entity.type
_entity.pdbx_description
1 polymer ?
#
loop_
_entity_poly.entity_id
_entity_poly.type
_entity_poly.pdbx_seq_one_letter_code
_entity_poly.pdbx_strand_id
1 'polypeptide(L)'
;MSLSRTARITAKNLEVVERNALWMAPLLGGMQSQVVRTIAWHIEGSPQDEARHLSEQDRVSDMADQIKRAKDGQMEDVALNVEADAARRRHQDLIPGTGHVGANWVGYITVTDGTERGLADVSELIEDAASRAGIRTLEWLEVDSATANAFTWPVGRGIAPANVSIGSKVEQFAQGKEAKEAL
;
A
#
# COMPACT_ATOMS: atom_id res chain seq x y z
N MET A 1 29.77 -13.28 8.05
CA MET A 1 28.99 -12.02 8.15
C MET A 1 27.76 -12.22 7.27
N SER A 2 26.54 -12.08 7.79
CA SER A 2 25.32 -12.23 6.99
C SER A 2 25.02 -10.93 6.25
N LEU A 3 24.71 -11.03 4.97
CA LEU A 3 24.32 -9.92 4.10
C LEU A 3 22.80 -9.85 4.03
N SER A 4 22.24 -8.65 3.92
CA SER A 4 20.78 -8.47 3.81
C SER A 4 20.42 -7.36 2.86
N ARG A 5 19.23 -7.48 2.25
CA ARG A 5 18.64 -6.48 1.35
C ARG A 5 17.18 -6.29 1.68
N THR A 6 16.70 -5.05 1.66
CA THR A 6 15.30 -4.73 1.95
C THR A 6 14.62 -4.09 0.75
N ALA A 7 13.43 -4.58 0.43
CA ALA A 7 12.53 -4.00 -0.55
C ALA A 7 11.34 -3.32 0.14
N ARG A 8 10.87 -2.24 -0.48
CA ARG A 8 9.62 -1.55 -0.13
C ARG A 8 8.50 -1.92 -1.12
N ILE A 9 7.31 -2.11 -0.59
CA ILE A 9 6.07 -2.32 -1.33
C ILE A 9 5.15 -1.14 -1.05
N THR A 10 4.68 -0.50 -2.11
CA THR A 10 3.74 0.61 -2.05
C THR A 10 2.51 0.31 -2.90
N ALA A 11 1.40 1.01 -2.67
CA ALA A 11 0.15 0.79 -3.41
C ALA A 11 0.33 0.87 -4.94
N LYS A 12 1.21 1.75 -5.45
CA LYS A 12 1.51 1.86 -6.89
C LYS A 12 2.13 0.58 -7.48
N ASN A 13 2.81 -0.23 -6.69
CA ASN A 13 3.45 -1.46 -7.17
C ASN A 13 2.55 -2.69 -6.96
N LEU A 14 1.35 -2.49 -6.45
CA LEU A 14 0.39 -3.55 -6.19
C LEU A 14 -0.70 -3.53 -7.28
N GLU A 15 -1.05 -4.68 -7.84
CA GLU A 15 -2.09 -4.78 -8.85
C GLU A 15 -3.47 -4.41 -8.30
N VAL A 16 -4.30 -3.79 -9.12
CA VAL A 16 -5.66 -3.37 -8.74
C VAL A 16 -6.63 -4.53 -8.94
N VAL A 17 -6.58 -5.50 -8.03
CA VAL A 17 -7.41 -6.72 -8.04
C VAL A 17 -8.02 -6.99 -6.66
N GLU A 18 -9.13 -7.71 -6.62
CA GLU A 18 -9.69 -8.21 -5.37
C GLU A 18 -8.75 -9.23 -4.73
N ARG A 19 -8.56 -9.11 -3.41
CA ARG A 19 -7.64 -9.97 -2.65
C ARG A 19 -8.38 -10.69 -1.55
N ASN A 20 -8.16 -11.99 -1.46
CA ASN A 20 -8.62 -12.80 -0.33
C ASN A 20 -7.60 -12.80 0.81
N ALA A 21 -7.94 -13.41 1.94
CA ALA A 21 -7.07 -13.47 3.12
C ALA A 21 -5.73 -14.21 2.90
N LEU A 22 -5.61 -15.00 1.83
CA LEU A 22 -4.42 -15.80 1.49
C LEU A 22 -3.60 -15.20 0.35
N TRP A 23 -3.85 -13.95 -0.04
CA TRP A 23 -3.17 -13.33 -1.18
C TRP A 23 -1.63 -13.27 -1.03
N MET A 24 -1.12 -13.27 0.21
CA MET A 24 0.32 -13.32 0.51
C MET A 24 0.90 -14.75 0.60
N ALA A 25 0.10 -15.80 0.41
CA ALA A 25 0.57 -17.18 0.51
C ALA A 25 1.82 -17.48 -0.35
N PRO A 26 1.98 -16.94 -1.58
CA PRO A 26 3.20 -17.12 -2.37
C PRO A 26 4.48 -16.68 -1.66
N LEU A 27 4.40 -15.64 -0.82
CA LEU A 27 5.51 -15.08 -0.05
C LEU A 27 5.66 -15.69 1.35
N LEU A 28 4.63 -16.35 1.89
CA LEU A 28 4.66 -16.91 3.25
C LEU A 28 5.05 -18.39 3.26
N GLY A 29 4.44 -19.20 2.40
CA GLY A 29 4.67 -20.65 2.35
C GLY A 29 4.70 -21.25 0.95
N GLY A 30 4.34 -20.50 -0.09
CA GLY A 30 4.28 -20.97 -1.47
C GLY A 30 5.59 -20.87 -2.26
N MET A 31 6.71 -20.63 -1.59
CA MET A 31 8.02 -20.54 -2.26
C MET A 31 8.59 -21.93 -2.54
N GLN A 32 9.23 -22.09 -3.71
CA GLN A 32 9.87 -23.35 -4.11
C GLN A 32 11.15 -23.65 -3.31
N SER A 33 11.79 -22.62 -2.76
CA SER A 33 13.01 -22.74 -1.96
C SER A 33 12.86 -22.04 -0.61
N GLN A 34 13.57 -22.55 0.39
CA GLN A 34 13.63 -21.95 1.72
C GLN A 34 14.49 -20.70 1.68
N VAL A 35 13.88 -19.56 2.00
CA VAL A 35 14.53 -18.24 2.04
C VAL A 35 14.35 -17.65 3.43
N VAL A 36 15.46 -17.20 4.04
CA VAL A 36 15.42 -16.40 5.27
C VAL A 36 14.93 -15.00 4.92
N ARG A 37 13.72 -14.68 5.39
CA ARG A 37 13.07 -13.40 5.13
C ARG A 37 12.23 -12.91 6.29
N THR A 38 12.10 -11.60 6.37
CA THR A 38 11.19 -10.90 7.27
C THR A 38 10.24 -10.06 6.43
N ILE A 39 8.94 -10.20 6.65
CA ILE A 39 7.91 -9.39 6.00
C ILE A 39 7.21 -8.56 7.06
N ALA A 40 7.17 -7.25 6.86
CA ALA A 40 6.52 -6.31 7.76
C ALA A 40 5.50 -5.47 7.00
N TRP A 41 4.33 -5.29 7.59
CA TRP A 41 3.29 -4.39 7.10
C TRP A 41 3.02 -3.34 8.15
N HIS A 42 3.07 -2.09 7.74
CA HIS A 42 2.60 -0.99 8.56
C HIS A 42 1.27 -0.54 7.97
N ILE A 43 0.24 -0.55 8.80
CA ILE A 43 -1.12 -0.18 8.41
C ILE A 43 -1.58 0.93 9.35
N GLU A 44 -1.92 2.07 8.76
CA GLU A 44 -2.56 3.20 9.41
C GLU A 44 -4.03 3.20 8.98
N GLY A 45 -4.92 2.90 9.92
CA GLY A 45 -6.36 3.01 9.68
C GLY A 45 -6.79 4.47 9.66
N SER A 46 -7.61 4.84 8.67
CA SER A 46 -8.27 6.15 8.62
C SER A 46 -9.76 5.99 8.96
N PRO A 47 -10.36 6.90 9.76
CA PRO A 47 -11.78 6.85 10.07
C PRO A 47 -12.67 6.71 8.83
N GLN A 48 -13.79 6.00 8.96
CA GLN A 48 -14.67 5.68 7.84
C GLN A 48 -15.18 6.95 7.13
N ASP A 49 -15.60 7.97 7.89
CA ASP A 49 -16.13 9.21 7.31
C ASP A 49 -15.10 9.97 6.47
N GLU A 50 -13.86 10.05 6.95
CA GLU A 50 -12.77 10.69 6.24
C GLU A 50 -12.40 9.91 4.96
N ALA A 51 -12.24 8.59 5.09
CA ALA A 51 -11.95 7.73 3.96
C ALA A 51 -13.03 7.81 2.87
N ARG A 52 -14.30 7.86 3.29
CA ARG A 52 -15.45 8.03 2.39
C ARG A 52 -15.39 9.36 1.67
N HIS A 53 -15.14 10.46 2.38
CA HIS A 53 -15.08 11.79 1.77
C HIS A 53 -13.97 11.88 0.70
N LEU A 54 -12.79 11.32 0.97
CA LEU A 54 -11.70 11.24 0.00
C LEU A 54 -12.10 10.37 -1.21
N SER A 55 -12.72 9.21 -0.97
CA SER A 55 -13.20 8.34 -2.04
C SER A 55 -14.28 9.00 -2.91
N GLU A 56 -15.13 9.85 -2.33
CA GLU A 56 -16.14 10.60 -3.07
C GLU A 56 -15.50 11.67 -3.97
N GLN A 57 -14.50 12.39 -3.47
CA GLN A 57 -13.74 13.37 -4.27
C GLN A 57 -13.03 12.71 -5.45
N ASP A 58 -12.32 11.61 -5.19
CA ASP A 58 -11.63 10.84 -6.23
C ASP A 58 -12.63 10.36 -7.30
N ARG A 59 -13.78 9.80 -6.88
CA ARG A 59 -14.82 9.33 -7.80
C ARG A 59 -15.38 10.46 -8.67
N VAL A 60 -15.58 11.65 -8.12
CA VAL A 60 -16.06 12.80 -8.88
C VAL A 60 -15.02 13.24 -9.91
N SER A 61 -13.73 13.25 -9.53
CA SER A 61 -12.62 13.54 -10.45
C SER A 61 -12.56 12.52 -11.60
N ASP A 62 -12.62 11.22 -11.28
CA ASP A 62 -12.60 10.14 -12.28
C ASP A 62 -13.78 10.23 -13.25
N MET A 63 -14.99 10.51 -12.73
CA MET A 63 -16.18 10.71 -13.56
C MET A 63 -16.05 11.94 -14.47
N ALA A 64 -15.46 13.03 -13.99
CA ALA A 64 -15.22 14.22 -14.80
C ALA A 64 -14.24 13.94 -15.94
N ASP A 65 -13.17 13.19 -15.66
CA ASP A 65 -12.19 12.78 -16.66
C ASP A 65 -12.78 11.81 -17.69
N GLN A 66 -13.61 10.85 -17.27
CA GLN A 66 -14.35 9.97 -18.17
C GLN A 66 -15.27 10.75 -19.12
N ILE A 67 -16.05 11.70 -18.60
CA ILE A 67 -16.93 12.55 -19.42
C ILE A 67 -16.11 13.37 -20.43
N LYS A 68 -14.95 13.90 -20.02
CA LYS A 68 -14.07 14.66 -20.89
C LYS A 68 -13.52 13.79 -22.03
N ARG A 69 -13.00 12.60 -21.71
CA ARG A 69 -12.47 11.65 -22.71
C ARG A 69 -13.54 11.17 -23.70
N ALA A 70 -14.76 10.92 -23.21
CA ALA A 70 -15.90 10.57 -24.05
C ALA A 70 -16.25 11.70 -25.03
N LYS A 71 -16.19 12.96 -24.60
CA LYS A 71 -16.36 14.13 -25.49
C LYS A 71 -15.23 14.24 -26.51
N ASP A 72 -14.01 13.89 -26.13
CA ASP A 72 -12.82 13.92 -27.00
C ASP A 72 -12.74 12.71 -27.95
N GLY A 73 -13.73 11.80 -27.92
CA GLY A 73 -13.82 10.63 -28.81
C GLY A 73 -12.79 9.54 -28.52
N GLN A 74 -12.19 9.55 -27.32
CA GLN A 74 -11.23 8.52 -26.93
C GLN A 74 -11.96 7.24 -26.52
N MET A 75 -11.53 6.09 -27.06
CA MET A 75 -12.06 4.79 -26.68
C MET A 75 -11.60 4.40 -25.28
N GLU A 76 -12.49 3.74 -24.54
CA GLU A 76 -12.27 3.30 -23.17
C GLU A 76 -11.33 2.08 -23.15
N ASP A 77 -10.21 2.20 -22.42
CA ASP A 77 -9.23 1.12 -22.23
C ASP A 77 -9.73 0.13 -21.17
N VAL A 78 -9.53 -1.18 -21.41
CA VAL A 78 -9.91 -2.25 -20.48
C VAL A 78 -9.25 -2.08 -19.11
N ALA A 79 -8.02 -1.56 -19.06
CA ALA A 79 -7.34 -1.27 -17.80
C ALA A 79 -8.08 -0.22 -16.95
N LEU A 80 -8.66 0.80 -17.59
CA LEU A 80 -9.41 1.86 -16.91
C LEU A 80 -10.71 1.32 -16.28
N ASN A 81 -11.33 0.32 -16.93
CA ASN A 81 -12.54 -0.31 -16.39
C ASN A 81 -12.27 -1.07 -15.09
N VAL A 82 -11.12 -1.76 -15.00
CA VAL A 82 -10.73 -2.49 -13.79
C VAL A 82 -10.48 -1.53 -12.62
N GLU A 83 -9.79 -0.42 -12.87
CA GLU A 83 -9.53 0.62 -11.86
C GLU A 83 -10.82 1.29 -11.38
N ALA A 84 -11.72 1.63 -12.31
CA ALA A 84 -13.03 2.21 -12.00
C ALA A 84 -13.90 1.27 -11.17
N ASP A 85 -13.92 -0.03 -11.51
CA ASP A 85 -14.66 -1.03 -10.75
C ASP A 85 -14.06 -1.26 -9.35
N ALA A 86 -12.74 -1.15 -9.20
CA ALA A 86 -12.09 -1.21 -7.89
C ALA A 86 -12.37 0.04 -7.05
N ALA A 87 -12.40 1.23 -7.65
CA ALA A 87 -12.81 2.46 -6.97
C ALA A 87 -14.29 2.39 -6.52
N ARG A 88 -15.18 1.86 -7.37
CA ARG A 88 -16.60 1.65 -7.02
C ARG A 88 -16.76 0.72 -5.81
N ARG A 89 -16.02 -0.40 -5.78
CA ARG A 89 -16.02 -1.34 -4.64
C ARG A 89 -15.52 -0.69 -3.36
N ARG A 90 -14.38 0.03 -3.41
CA ARG A 90 -13.87 0.80 -2.26
C ARG A 90 -14.92 1.76 -1.70
N HIS A 91 -15.66 2.45 -2.57
CA HIS A 91 -16.73 3.34 -2.12
C HIS A 91 -17.90 2.58 -1.46
N GLN A 92 -18.28 1.42 -2.01
CA GLN A 92 -19.31 0.56 -1.42
C GLN A 92 -18.90 0.02 -0.04
N ASP A 93 -17.63 -0.37 0.11
CA ASP A 93 -17.09 -0.80 1.40
C ASP A 93 -17.19 0.33 2.43
N LEU A 94 -17.01 1.59 2.03
CA LEU A 94 -17.05 2.75 2.92
C LEU A 94 -18.46 3.28 3.22
N ILE A 95 -19.52 2.59 2.78
CA ILE A 95 -20.90 2.96 3.13
C ILE A 95 -21.11 2.84 4.65
N PRO A 96 -21.78 3.80 5.32
CA PRO A 96 -22.08 3.69 6.74
C PRO A 96 -22.79 2.39 7.09
N GLY A 97 -22.30 1.70 8.13
CA GLY A 97 -22.89 0.44 8.61
C GLY A 97 -22.27 -0.85 8.05
N THR A 98 -21.31 -0.77 7.12
CA THR A 98 -20.54 -1.94 6.64
C THR A 98 -19.44 -2.37 7.63
N GLY A 99 -18.97 -1.45 8.47
CA GLY A 99 -17.85 -1.67 9.39
C GLY A 99 -16.46 -1.60 8.75
N HIS A 100 -16.34 -1.27 7.46
CA HIS A 100 -15.03 -1.07 6.82
C HIS A 100 -14.50 0.35 7.07
N VAL A 101 -13.18 0.46 7.16
CA VAL A 101 -12.45 1.72 7.33
C VAL A 101 -11.44 1.87 6.19
N GLY A 102 -10.99 3.10 5.95
CA GLY A 102 -9.86 3.29 5.04
C GLY A 102 -8.56 2.81 5.70
N ALA A 103 -7.58 2.44 4.87
CA ALA A 103 -6.28 2.00 5.35
C ALA A 103 -5.18 2.51 4.41
N ASN A 104 -4.22 3.24 4.99
CA ASN A 104 -2.94 3.52 4.36
C ASN A 104 -1.94 2.47 4.82
N TRP A 105 -1.05 2.06 3.93
CA TRP A 105 -0.10 1.02 4.27
C TRP A 105 1.20 1.14 3.49
N VAL A 106 2.25 0.55 4.06
CA VAL A 106 3.50 0.25 3.38
C VAL A 106 3.97 -1.14 3.80
N GLY A 107 4.47 -1.91 2.84
CA GLY A 107 5.06 -3.22 3.09
C GLY A 107 6.58 -3.16 2.96
N TYR A 108 7.26 -4.00 3.72
CA TYR A 108 8.70 -4.20 3.63
C TYR A 108 9.04 -5.69 3.63
N ILE A 109 10.00 -6.08 2.80
CA ILE A 109 10.56 -7.43 2.78
C ILE A 109 12.07 -7.33 2.92
N THR A 110 12.63 -7.88 3.97
CA THR A 110 14.08 -8.10 4.09
C THR A 110 14.39 -9.55 3.76
N VAL A 111 15.42 -9.75 2.94
CA VAL A 111 16.04 -11.06 2.67
C VAL A 111 17.47 -11.09 3.19
N THR A 112 17.93 -12.26 3.61
CA THR A 112 19.28 -12.44 4.17
C THR A 112 19.95 -13.69 3.60
N ASP A 113 21.24 -13.57 3.26
CA ASP A 113 22.08 -14.70 2.82
C ASP A 113 23.51 -14.57 3.38
N GLY A 114 24.30 -15.64 3.30
CA GLY A 114 25.71 -15.65 3.69
C GLY A 114 26.66 -15.08 2.62
N THR A 115 26.20 -14.91 1.39
CA THR A 115 27.03 -14.50 0.24
C THR A 115 26.31 -13.49 -0.66
N GLU A 116 27.05 -12.65 -1.37
CA GLU A 116 26.46 -11.66 -2.30
C GLU A 116 25.71 -12.34 -3.45
N ARG A 117 26.26 -13.45 -3.97
CA ARG A 117 25.61 -14.24 -5.01
C ARG A 117 24.31 -14.86 -4.50
N GLY A 118 24.33 -15.48 -3.32
CA GLY A 118 23.12 -16.04 -2.72
C GLY A 118 22.08 -14.96 -2.43
N LEU A 119 22.50 -13.75 -2.04
CA LEU A 119 21.60 -12.62 -1.86
C LEU A 119 20.91 -12.20 -3.17
N ALA A 120 21.63 -12.21 -4.30
CA ALA A 120 21.05 -11.96 -5.61
C ALA A 120 20.05 -13.05 -6.01
N ASP A 121 20.43 -14.32 -5.87
CA ASP A 121 19.58 -15.48 -6.18
C ASP A 121 18.29 -15.46 -5.34
N VAL A 122 18.41 -15.18 -4.05
CA VAL A 122 17.27 -15.06 -3.13
C VAL A 122 16.38 -13.85 -3.45
N SER A 123 16.97 -12.73 -3.89
CA SER A 123 16.21 -11.54 -4.30
C SER A 123 15.32 -11.86 -5.50
N GLU A 124 15.84 -12.58 -6.50
CA GLU A 124 15.09 -13.01 -7.68
C GLU A 124 13.94 -13.97 -7.30
N LEU A 125 14.19 -14.94 -6.42
CA LEU A 125 13.14 -15.83 -5.90
C LEU A 125 12.01 -15.08 -5.19
N ILE A 126 12.34 -13.99 -4.50
CA ILE A 126 11.37 -13.16 -3.79
C ILE A 126 10.60 -12.26 -4.75
N GLU A 127 11.24 -11.73 -5.80
CA GLU A 127 10.54 -11.00 -6.86
C GLU A 127 9.53 -11.88 -7.59
N ASP A 128 9.91 -13.11 -7.95
CA ASP A 128 9.02 -14.09 -8.57
C ASP A 128 7.84 -14.46 -7.63
N ALA A 129 8.11 -14.71 -6.35
CA ALA A 129 7.06 -14.94 -5.36
C ALA A 129 6.14 -13.73 -5.14
N ALA A 130 6.69 -12.51 -5.16
CA ALA A 130 5.94 -11.28 -5.05
C ALA A 130 5.04 -11.04 -6.28
N SER A 131 5.53 -11.34 -7.48
CA SER A 131 4.75 -11.27 -8.72
C SER A 131 3.52 -12.17 -8.66
N ARG A 132 3.66 -13.41 -8.18
CA ARG A 132 2.51 -14.32 -7.95
C ARG A 132 1.50 -13.81 -6.91
N ALA A 133 1.91 -12.92 -6.00
CA ALA A 133 1.03 -12.26 -5.04
C ALA A 133 0.41 -10.95 -5.59
N GLY A 134 0.62 -10.65 -6.88
CA GLY A 134 0.15 -9.42 -7.52
C GLY A 134 0.94 -8.18 -7.12
N ILE A 135 2.19 -8.35 -6.67
CA ILE A 135 3.15 -7.25 -6.45
C ILE A 135 4.01 -7.16 -7.71
N ARG A 136 3.79 -6.12 -8.52
CA ARG A 136 4.43 -5.94 -9.83
C ARG A 136 5.93 -5.70 -9.75
N THR A 137 6.37 -4.98 -8.72
CA THR A 137 7.78 -4.60 -8.56
C THR A 137 8.13 -4.40 -7.10
N LEU A 138 9.29 -4.92 -6.70
CA LEU A 138 9.90 -4.66 -5.41
C LEU A 138 10.88 -3.50 -5.53
N GLU A 139 10.69 -2.45 -4.73
CA GLU A 139 11.62 -1.32 -4.70
C GLU A 139 12.73 -1.58 -3.71
N TRP A 140 13.85 -2.11 -4.19
CA TRP A 140 15.03 -2.32 -3.36
C TRP A 140 15.60 -0.99 -2.85
N LEU A 141 15.77 -0.89 -1.55
CA LEU A 141 16.34 0.29 -0.91
C LEU A 141 17.86 0.31 -1.15
N GLU A 142 18.39 1.44 -1.61
CA GLU A 142 19.84 1.65 -1.85
C GLU A 142 20.59 2.13 -0.59
N VAL A 143 19.95 2.08 0.58
CA VAL A 143 20.54 2.49 1.86
C VAL A 143 21.34 1.35 2.49
N ASP A 144 22.22 1.69 3.44
CA ASP A 144 22.92 0.67 4.23
C ASP A 144 21.94 -0.34 4.86
N SER A 145 22.35 -1.60 4.85
CA SER A 145 21.52 -2.72 5.29
C SER A 145 20.97 -2.57 6.71
N ALA A 146 21.70 -1.96 7.64
CA ALA A 146 21.22 -1.73 9.00
C ALA A 146 20.07 -0.70 9.03
N THR A 147 20.16 0.34 8.20
CA THR A 147 19.10 1.36 8.06
C THR A 147 17.88 0.76 7.36
N ALA A 148 18.10 -0.05 6.34
CA ALA A 148 17.05 -0.73 5.59
C ALA A 148 16.25 -1.71 6.49
N ASN A 149 16.96 -2.47 7.33
CA ASN A 149 16.36 -3.43 8.26
C ASN A 149 15.48 -2.77 9.32
N ALA A 150 15.76 -1.53 9.71
CA ALA A 150 14.93 -0.79 10.67
C ALA A 150 13.48 -0.59 10.18
N PHE A 151 13.22 -0.63 8.86
CA PHE A 151 11.87 -0.59 8.30
C PHE A 151 11.09 -1.90 8.44
N THR A 152 11.75 -2.99 8.84
CA THR A 152 11.08 -4.28 9.15
C THR A 152 10.85 -4.48 10.64
N TRP A 153 11.31 -3.55 11.48
CA TRP A 153 11.08 -3.60 12.92
C TRP A 153 9.65 -3.18 13.26
N PRO A 154 9.05 -3.71 14.34
CA PRO A 154 7.69 -3.40 14.76
C PRO A 154 7.59 -2.01 15.44
N VAL A 155 8.23 -0.99 14.86
CA VAL A 155 8.29 0.38 15.39
C VAL A 155 7.57 1.39 14.49
N GLY A 156 6.82 0.95 13.47
CA GLY A 156 5.88 1.82 12.76
C GLY A 156 6.53 2.86 11.85
N ARG A 157 7.67 2.55 11.21
CA ARG A 157 8.41 3.55 10.39
C ARG A 157 8.11 3.40 8.90
N GLY A 158 8.09 4.54 8.19
CA GLY A 158 8.06 4.59 6.73
C GLY A 158 6.69 4.68 6.06
N ILE A 159 5.60 4.78 6.85
CA ILE A 159 4.28 5.17 6.32
C ILE A 159 4.35 6.65 5.89
N ALA A 160 3.92 6.93 4.66
CA ALA A 160 3.53 8.28 4.28
C ALA A 160 2.18 8.58 4.94
N PRO A 161 2.03 9.70 5.67
CA PRO A 161 0.79 10.01 6.36
C PRO A 161 -0.38 10.05 5.40
N ALA A 162 -1.55 9.65 5.88
CA ALA A 162 -2.80 9.77 5.16
C ALA A 162 -2.98 11.16 4.53
N ASN A 163 -3.52 11.22 3.31
CA ASN A 163 -4.00 12.48 2.76
C ASN A 163 -5.24 12.91 3.54
N VAL A 164 -5.04 13.73 4.57
CA VAL A 164 -6.12 14.28 5.40
C VAL A 164 -6.92 15.30 4.57
N SER A 165 -8.25 15.20 4.60
CA SER A 165 -9.12 16.16 3.91
C SER A 165 -8.90 17.60 4.45
N ILE A 166 -9.20 18.62 3.65
CA ILE A 166 -9.05 20.02 4.11
C ILE A 166 -9.91 20.29 5.35
N GLY A 167 -11.12 19.72 5.43
CA GLY A 167 -11.99 19.82 6.59
C GLY A 167 -11.38 19.21 7.85
N SER A 168 -10.84 17.99 7.75
CA SER A 168 -10.17 17.31 8.88
C SER A 168 -8.86 17.99 9.29
N LYS A 169 -8.15 18.67 8.38
CA LYS A 169 -7.02 19.54 8.72
C LYS A 169 -7.43 20.76 9.55
N VAL A 170 -8.59 21.37 9.24
CA VAL A 170 -9.13 22.49 10.01
C VAL A 170 -9.60 22.04 11.40
N GLU A 171 -10.24 20.87 11.50
CA GLU A 171 -10.64 20.28 12.78
C GLU A 171 -9.43 19.90 13.65
N GLN A 172 -8.39 19.26 13.10
CA GLN A 172 -7.15 18.98 13.84
C GLN A 172 -6.46 20.27 14.30
N PHE A 173 -6.49 21.33 13.50
CA PHE A 173 -5.96 22.64 13.89
C PHE A 173 -6.80 23.31 14.99
N ALA A 174 -8.12 23.12 14.98
CA ALA A 174 -9.02 23.61 16.02
C ALA A 174 -8.86 22.82 17.34
N GLN A 175 -8.77 21.50 17.28
CA GLN A 175 -8.51 20.63 18.44
C GLN A 175 -7.13 20.88 19.05
N GLY A 176 -6.12 21.20 18.23
CA GLY A 176 -4.80 21.63 18.68
C GLY A 176 -4.79 22.96 19.45
N LYS A 177 -5.85 23.77 19.33
CA LYS A 177 -6.05 24.98 20.15
C LYS A 177 -6.83 24.69 21.43
N GLU A 178 -7.81 23.80 21.40
CA GLU A 178 -8.58 23.41 22.61
C GLU A 178 -7.72 22.66 23.65
N ALA A 179 -6.73 21.87 23.21
CA ALA A 179 -5.83 21.18 24.14
C ALA A 179 -4.97 22.12 25.01
N LYS A 180 -4.92 23.43 24.70
CA LYS A 180 -4.27 24.45 25.54
C LYS A 180 -5.19 25.12 26.56
N GLU A 181 -6.49 24.85 26.54
CA GLU A 181 -7.46 25.41 27.50
C GLU A 181 -7.94 24.39 28.55
N ALA A 182 -7.38 23.18 28.57
CA ALA A 182 -7.73 22.11 29.51
C ALA A 182 -6.63 21.74 30.53
N LEU A 183 -5.71 22.68 30.85
CA LEU A 183 -4.76 22.56 31.97
C LEU A 183 -4.71 23.86 32.78
#